data_AF-A0A0U5B0X8-F1
#
_entry.id   AF-A0A0U5B0X8-F1
#
_cell.length_a   1.000
_cell.length_b   1.000
_cell.length_c   1.000
_cell.angle_alpha   90.00
_cell.angle_beta   90.00
_cell.angle_gamma   90.00
#
_symmetry.space_group_name_H-M   'P 1'
#
loop_
_entity.id
_entity.type
_entity.pdbx_description
1 polymer ?
#
loop_
_entity_poly.entity_id
_entity_poly.type
_entity_poly.pdbx_seq_one_letter_code
_entity_poly.pdbx_strand_id
1 'polypeptide(L)' 'MIIYSAMPLELIFQNDSPESYENTEVQLNGLTMLVQPCGVNEARIVRLISPNPYDYMNPSYAPGQKIYFRPQFGEGAGNP' A
#
# COMPACT_ATOMS: atom_id res chain seq x y z
N MET A 1 14.61 9.82 -6.72
CA MET A 1 15.44 9.18 -7.76
C MET A 1 15.62 10.19 -8.89
N ILE A 2 16.76 10.18 -9.60
CA ILE A 2 17.01 11.09 -10.74
C ILE A 2 17.04 10.24 -12.02
N ILE A 3 16.36 10.69 -13.08
CA ILE A 3 16.34 10.02 -14.39
C ILE A 3 17.43 10.64 -15.27
N TYR A 4 18.41 9.84 -15.71
CA TYR A 4 19.43 10.25 -16.67
C TYR A 4 19.10 9.63 -18.04
N SER A 5 18.50 10.42 -18.93
CA SER A 5 18.10 9.99 -20.27
C SER A 5 18.38 11.10 -21.28
N ALA A 6 18.66 10.73 -22.53
CA ALA A 6 18.76 11.65 -23.66
C ALA A 6 17.38 12.05 -24.23
N MET A 7 16.30 11.41 -23.79
CA MET A 7 14.92 11.72 -24.20
C MET A 7 14.39 12.96 -23.44
N PRO A 8 13.60 13.84 -24.09
CA PRO A 8 12.90 14.94 -23.41
C PRO A 8 11.98 14.43 -22.29
N LEU A 9 11.94 15.16 -21.17
CA LEU A 9 11.12 14.78 -20.01
C LEU A 9 9.62 14.78 -20.34
N GLU A 10 9.17 15.70 -21.20
CA GLU A 10 7.76 15.73 -21.63
C GLU A 10 7.34 14.41 -22.27
N LEU A 11 8.20 13.76 -23.06
CA LEU A 11 7.90 12.46 -23.67
C LEU A 11 7.81 11.33 -22.63
N ILE A 12 8.62 11.40 -21.57
CA ILE A 12 8.67 10.39 -20.51
C ILE A 12 7.41 10.45 -19.65
N PHE A 13 6.92 11.66 -19.35
CA PHE A 13 5.77 11.91 -18.49
C PHE A 13 4.47 12.20 -19.24
N GLN A 14 4.40 11.89 -20.54
CA GLN A 14 3.23 12.16 -21.40
C GLN A 14 1.91 11.57 -20.88
N ASN A 15 1.97 10.46 -20.16
CA ASN A 15 0.83 9.78 -19.57
C ASN A 15 0.79 9.89 -18.04
N ASP A 16 1.61 10.77 -17.46
CA ASP A 16 1.59 11.03 -16.02
C ASP A 16 0.38 11.90 -15.71
N SER A 17 -0.79 11.26 -15.77
CA SER A 17 -2.02 11.87 -15.31
C SER A 17 -1.89 11.99 -13.79
N PRO A 18 -2.17 13.15 -13.19
CA PRO A 18 -2.27 13.29 -11.74
C PRO A 18 -3.57 12.63 -11.26
N GLU A 19 -3.83 11.39 -11.67
CA GLU A 19 -4.77 10.56 -10.95
C GLU A 19 -4.18 10.46 -9.55
N SER A 20 -4.82 11.18 -8.62
CA SER A 20 -4.54 11.09 -7.20
C SER A 20 -4.81 9.65 -6.81
N TYR A 21 -3.81 8.79 -6.94
CA TYR A 21 -3.87 7.45 -6.37
C TYR A 21 -4.12 7.66 -4.89
N GLU A 22 -5.36 7.42 -4.45
CA GLU A 22 -5.78 7.57 -3.06
C GLU A 22 -5.07 6.50 -2.24
N ASN A 23 -3.82 6.80 -1.90
CA ASN A 23 -2.97 5.93 -1.13
C ASN A 23 -3.25 6.22 0.34
N THR A 24 -3.60 5.17 1.07
CA THR A 24 -3.87 5.23 2.51
C THR A 24 -2.75 4.50 3.25
N GLU A 25 -2.27 5.09 4.34
CA GLU A 25 -1.36 4.40 5.25
C GLU A 25 -2.16 3.54 6.24
N VAL A 26 -1.75 2.27 6.39
CA VAL A 26 -2.39 1.33 7.31
C VAL A 26 -1.33 0.59 8.14
N GLN A 27 -1.72 0.20 9.36
CA GLN A 27 -0.93 -0.69 10.18
C GLN A 27 -1.53 -2.09 10.15
N LEU A 28 -0.74 -3.08 9.75
CA LEU A 28 -1.12 -4.48 9.70
C LEU A 28 -0.03 -5.31 10.36
N ASN A 29 -0.39 -6.13 11.36
CA ASN A 29 0.55 -6.98 12.10
C ASN A 29 1.76 -6.21 12.69
N GLY A 30 1.56 -4.95 13.10
CA GLY A 30 2.63 -4.10 13.62
C GLY A 30 3.54 -3.48 12.55
N LEU A 31 3.24 -3.67 11.26
CA LEU A 31 3.97 -3.09 10.14
C LEU A 31 3.16 -1.96 9.51
N THR A 32 3.83 -0.86 9.20
CA THR A 32 3.23 0.25 8.46
C THR A 32 3.39 0.01 6.97
N MET A 33 2.33 0.21 6.20
CA MET A 33 2.35 0.09 4.74
C MET A 33 1.41 1.08 4.08
N LEU A 34 1.79 1.50 2.88
CA LEU A 34 0.95 2.30 2.00
C LEU A 34 0.14 1.36 1.12
N VAL A 35 -1.17 1.54 1.07
CA VAL A 35 -2.08 0.72 0.28
C VAL A 35 -2.98 1.58 -0.59
N GLN A 36 -3.37 1.04 -1.74
CA GLN A 36 -4.30 1.65 -2.67
C GLN A 36 -5.61 0.84 -2.65
N PRO A 37 -6.76 1.45 -2.33
CA PRO A 37 -8.06 0.78 -2.44
C PRO A 37 -8.29 0.26 -3.86
N CYS A 38 -8.74 -0.99 -3.98
CA CYS A 38 -9.05 -1.61 -5.27
C CYS A 38 -10.49 -2.18 -5.32
N GLY A 39 -11.26 -2.04 -4.25
CA GLY A 39 -12.62 -2.51 -4.11
C GLY A 39 -13.18 -2.24 -2.71
N VAL A 40 -14.39 -2.75 -2.42
CA VAL A 40 -15.16 -2.39 -1.21
C VAL A 40 -14.48 -2.78 0.11
N ASN A 41 -13.67 -3.83 0.14
CA ASN A 41 -12.91 -4.28 1.31
C ASN A 41 -11.54 -4.82 0.92
N GLU A 42 -11.00 -4.37 -0.20
CA GLU A 42 -9.70 -4.82 -0.70
C GLU A 42 -8.81 -3.62 -1.02
N ALA A 43 -7.53 -3.79 -0.74
CA ALA A 43 -6.51 -2.84 -1.12
C ALA A 43 -5.27 -3.56 -1.61
N ARG A 44 -4.50 -2.90 -2.46
CA ARG A 44 -3.21 -3.36 -2.98
C ARG A 44 -2.09 -2.66 -2.22
N ILE A 45 -1.09 -3.40 -1.78
CA ILE A 45 0.11 -2.84 -1.16
C ILE A 45 0.90 -2.08 -2.23
N VAL A 46 1.15 -0.80 -2.00
CA VAL A 46 1.99 0.05 -2.85
C VAL A 46 3.43 0.02 -2.36
N ARG A 47 3.64 0.16 -1.04
CA ARG A 47 4.95 -0.04 -0.41
C ARG A 47 4.83 -0.45 1.05
N LEU A 48 5.80 -1.24 1.50
CA LEU A 48 6.06 -1.45 2.93
C LEU A 48 6.91 -0.29 3.47
N ILE A 49 6.59 0.17 4.68
CA ILE A 49 7.32 1.20 5.43
C ILE A 49 7.81 0.53 6.71
N SER A 50 8.94 -0.18 6.61
CA SER A 50 9.59 -0.79 7.77
C SER A 50 11.05 -0.37 7.88
N PRO A 51 11.56 -0.07 9.09
CA PRO A 51 12.99 0.11 9.32
C PRO A 51 13.76 -1.23 9.31
N ASN A 52 13.07 -2.37 9.42
CA ASN A 52 13.68 -3.69 9.47
C ASN A 52 13.72 -4.33 8.06
N PRO A 53 14.92 -4.63 7.51
CA PRO A 53 15.05 -5.20 6.17
C PRO A 53 14.44 -6.61 6.04
N TYR A 54 14.36 -7.39 7.14
CA TYR A 54 13.79 -8.73 7.10
C TYR A 54 12.30 -8.73 6.76
N ASP A 55 11.57 -7.64 7.06
CA ASP A 55 10.15 -7.54 6.76
C ASP A 55 9.89 -7.49 5.24
N TYR A 56 10.83 -6.92 4.47
CA TYR A 56 10.79 -6.90 3.01
C TYR A 56 11.04 -8.28 2.39
N MET A 57 11.56 -9.24 3.15
CA MET A 57 11.75 -10.62 2.67
C MET A 57 10.47 -11.45 2.75
N ASN A 58 9.40 -10.95 3.39
CA ASN A 58 8.12 -11.64 3.41
C ASN A 58 7.33 -11.32 2.12
N PRO A 59 7.11 -12.30 1.23
CA PRO A 59 6.41 -12.06 -0.03
C PRO A 59 4.95 -11.63 0.17
N SER A 60 4.36 -11.90 1.33
CA SER A 60 2.98 -11.50 1.67
C SER A 60 2.84 -9.98 1.82
N TYR A 61 3.95 -9.27 2.09
CA TYR A 61 3.98 -7.81 2.23
C TYR A 61 4.63 -7.12 1.03
N ALA A 62 4.90 -7.87 -0.04
CA ALA A 62 5.49 -7.30 -1.25
C ALA A 62 4.53 -6.30 -1.92
N PRO A 63 5.05 -5.25 -2.58
CA PRO A 63 4.25 -4.39 -3.44
C PRO A 63 3.46 -5.21 -4.49
N GLY A 64 2.22 -4.81 -4.73
CA GLY A 64 1.29 -5.49 -5.64
C GLY A 64 0.39 -6.54 -4.97
N GLN A 65 0.71 -6.98 -3.74
CA GLN A 65 -0.13 -7.93 -3.01
C GLN A 65 -1.47 -7.32 -2.59
N LYS A 66 -2.53 -8.13 -2.61
CA LYS A 66 -3.86 -7.73 -2.13
C LYS A 66 -4.04 -8.08 -0.66
N ILE A 67 -4.59 -7.14 0.11
CA ILE A 67 -5.06 -7.34 1.47
C ILE A 67 -6.58 -7.15 1.52
N TYR A 68 -7.23 -7.81 2.48
CA TYR A 68 -8.68 -7.74 2.67
C TYR A 68 -8.98 -7.27 4.09
N PHE A 69 -9.84 -6.26 4.19
CA PHE A 69 -10.32 -5.77 5.48
C PHE A 69 -11.52 -6.60 5.92
N ARG A 70 -11.49 -7.05 7.17
CA ARG A 70 -12.64 -7.72 7.81
C ARG A 70 -13.19 -6.83 8.91
N PRO A 71 -14.52 -6.68 9.02
CA PRO A 71 -15.11 -5.96 10.15
C PRO A 71 -14.76 -6.70 11.44
N GLN A 72 -14.25 -5.98 12.44
CA GLN A 72 -14.11 -6.48 13.79
C GLN A 72 -15.33 -5.99 14.59
N PHE A 73 -16.20 -6.91 14.98
CA PHE A 73 -17.24 -6.60 15.96
C PHE A 73 -16.56 -6.63 17.33
N GLY A 74 -16.50 -5.48 18.00
CA GLY A 74 -15.96 -5.42 19.36
C GLY A 74 -16.84 -6.26 20.28
N GLU A 75 -16.29 -7.36 20.80
CA GLU A 75 -16.93 -8.08 21.92
C GLU A 75 -16.81 -7.21 23.17
N GLY A 76 -17.86 -6.45 23.45
CA GLY A 76 -18.04 -5.67 24.67
C GLY A 76 -19.41 -5.97 25.28
N ALA A 77 -19.36 -6.51 26.49
CA ALA A 77 -20.45 -6.73 27.45
C ALA A 77 -21.36 -7.95 27.21
N GLY A 78 -20.85 -9.11 27.62
CA GLY A 78 -21.64 -10.33 27.82
C GLY A 78 -20.95 -11.30 28.77
N ASN A 79 -20.81 -10.93 30.04
CA ASN A 79 -20.73 -11.94 31.09
C ASN A 79 -21.84 -11.63 32.11
N PRO A 80 -22.79 -12.57 32.35
CA PRO A 80 -23.78 -12.42 33.42
C PRO A 80 -23.13 -12.41 34.81
#